data_AF-A0A949S9Z5-F1
#
_entry.id   AF-A0A949S9Z5-F1
#
_cell.length_a   1.000
_cell.length_b   1.000
_cell.length_c   1.000
_cell.angle_alpha   90.00
_cell.angle_beta   90.00
_cell.angle_gamma   90.00
#
_symmetry.space_group_name_H-M   'P 1'
#
loop_
_entity.id
_entity.type
_entity.pdbx_description
1 polymer ?
#
loop_
_entity_poly.entity_id
_entity_poly.type
_entity_poly.pdbx_seq_one_letter_code
_entity_poly.pdbx_strand_id
1 'polypeptide(L)'
;MKNIIKILCIYFITLVFLFSSCFSQDTCGTQDFPQGQAPYGNNFFGGYLKPHRTDRDNGNPLSDATLNMLFVFVQFADDSVQSAEWPIDNPPTYMNKFLIEERNGSGNFWGRYKDSSLSDYYQEISKGAFHVTGEARHLITNHNWSHYANMTY
;
A
#
# COMPACT_ATOMS: atom_id res chain seq x y z
N MET A 1 -46.44 -22.20 3.20
CA MET A 1 -45.23 -21.65 3.86
C MET A 1 -43.91 -22.20 3.31
N LYS A 2 -43.70 -23.52 3.20
CA LYS A 2 -42.42 -24.09 2.73
C LYS A 2 -41.92 -23.57 1.36
N ASN A 3 -42.83 -23.30 0.43
CA ASN A 3 -42.47 -22.78 -0.91
C ASN A 3 -42.07 -21.30 -0.89
N ILE A 4 -42.62 -20.50 0.03
CA ILE A 4 -42.30 -19.07 0.16
C ILE A 4 -40.88 -18.90 0.71
N ILE A 5 -40.49 -19.74 1.68
CA ILE A 5 -39.14 -19.74 2.24
C ILE A 5 -38.09 -20.10 1.18
N LYS A 6 -38.37 -21.09 0.31
CA LYS A 6 -37.47 -21.45 -0.79
C LYS A 6 -37.26 -20.30 -1.78
N ILE A 7 -38.33 -19.58 -2.14
CA ILE A 7 -38.25 -18.44 -3.06
C ILE A 7 -37.45 -17.30 -2.43
N LEU A 8 -37.65 -17.01 -1.14
CA LEU A 8 -36.87 -16.00 -0.40
C LEU A 8 -35.38 -16.36 -0.33
N CYS A 9 -35.03 -17.63 -0.08
CA CYS A 9 -33.64 -18.07 -0.07
C CYS A 9 -32.98 -17.92 -1.44
N ILE A 10 -33.68 -18.26 -2.53
CA ILE A 10 -33.16 -18.07 -3.90
C ILE A 10 -32.93 -16.59 -4.17
N TYR A 11 -33.89 -15.72 -3.80
CA TYR A 11 -33.77 -14.28 -3.99
C TYR A 11 -32.59 -13.68 -3.21
N PHE A 12 -32.39 -14.13 -1.96
CA PHE A 12 -31.29 -13.69 -1.12
C PHE A 12 -29.94 -14.14 -1.68
N ILE A 13 -29.84 -15.37 -2.17
CA ILE A 13 -28.61 -15.89 -2.82
C ILE A 13 -28.31 -15.11 -4.10
N THR A 14 -29.30 -14.86 -4.96
CA THR A 14 -29.11 -14.06 -6.18
C THR A 14 -28.74 -12.61 -5.89
N LEU A 15 -29.27 -12.02 -4.82
CA LEU A 15 -28.92 -10.66 -4.40
C LEU A 15 -27.45 -10.58 -3.98
N VAL A 16 -26.93 -11.57 -3.23
CA VAL A 16 -25.52 -11.62 -2.81
C VAL A 16 -24.56 -11.72 -4.01
N PHE A 17 -24.94 -12.48 -5.04
CA PHE A 17 -24.12 -12.59 -6.26
C PHE A 17 -24.12 -11.34 -7.13
N LEU A 18 -25.17 -10.51 -7.10
CA LEU A 18 -25.24 -9.25 -7.87
C LEU A 18 -24.34 -8.14 -7.32
N PHE A 19 -23.90 -8.24 -6.06
CA PHE A 19 -23.04 -7.22 -5.43
C PHE A 19 -21.56 -7.61 -5.35
N SER A 20 -21.14 -8.75 -5.89
CA SER A 20 -19.78 -9.29 -5.68
C SER A 20 -18.75 -8.94 -6.76
N SER A 21 -19.07 -8.11 -7.76
CA SER A 21 -18.07 -7.66 -8.74
C SER A 21 -17.29 -6.43 -8.24
N CYS A 22 -16.49 -6.61 -7.19
CA CYS A 22 -15.37 -5.72 -6.91
C CYS A 22 -14.17 -6.24 -7.69
N PHE A 23 -14.00 -5.76 -8.92
CA PHE A 23 -12.77 -6.01 -9.65
C PHE A 23 -11.74 -5.00 -9.19
N SER A 24 -10.70 -5.47 -8.49
CA SER A 24 -9.47 -4.68 -8.39
C SER A 24 -8.91 -4.55 -9.79
N GLN A 25 -8.81 -3.32 -10.31
CA GLN A 25 -8.03 -3.09 -11.52
C GLN A 25 -6.55 -3.13 -11.14
N ASP A 26 -5.99 -4.35 -11.04
CA ASP A 26 -4.56 -4.59 -10.76
C ASP A 26 -3.66 -4.30 -11.96
N THR A 27 -4.07 -3.39 -12.85
CA THR A 27 -3.16 -2.90 -13.90
C THR A 27 -2.24 -1.87 -13.26
N CYS A 28 -0.99 -2.27 -13.00
CA CYS A 28 0.09 -1.32 -12.74
C CYS A 28 0.28 -0.45 -13.99
N GLY A 29 0.29 0.87 -13.80
CA GLY A 29 0.19 1.83 -14.90
C GLY A 29 1.51 2.37 -15.39
N THR A 30 2.58 1.60 -15.24
CA THR A 30 3.81 1.99 -15.90
C THR A 30 3.66 1.66 -17.37
N GLN A 31 3.79 2.68 -18.20
CA GLN A 31 4.07 2.51 -19.61
C GLN A 31 5.24 1.53 -19.72
N ASP A 32 5.00 0.32 -20.24
CA ASP A 32 6.09 -0.48 -20.81
C ASP A 32 6.85 0.48 -21.72
N PHE A 33 8.13 0.75 -21.45
CA PHE A 33 8.92 1.67 -22.26
C PHE A 33 8.86 1.18 -23.70
N PRO A 34 8.04 1.77 -24.60
CA PRO A 34 7.69 1.09 -25.84
C PRO A 34 8.93 0.96 -26.73
N GLN A 35 9.92 1.85 -26.52
CA GLN A 35 11.23 1.86 -27.14
C GLN A 35 12.28 2.57 -26.25
N GLY A 36 12.59 2.06 -25.05
CA GLY A 36 13.59 2.73 -24.20
C GLY A 36 14.24 1.84 -23.14
N GLN A 37 15.50 2.15 -22.82
CA GLN A 37 16.22 1.56 -21.69
C GLN A 37 15.66 2.16 -20.39
N ALA A 38 15.33 1.34 -19.40
CA ALA A 38 14.87 1.81 -18.10
C ALA A 38 15.89 2.82 -17.51
N PRO A 39 15.43 3.96 -16.96
CA PRO A 39 16.35 4.94 -16.40
C PRO A 39 17.15 4.31 -15.25
N TYR A 40 18.47 4.46 -15.31
CA TYR A 40 19.39 4.06 -14.26
C TYR A 40 18.98 4.73 -12.93
N GLY A 41 19.05 3.99 -11.83
CA GLY A 41 18.47 4.37 -10.53
C GLY A 41 18.98 5.69 -9.92
N ASN A 42 20.03 6.28 -10.49
CA ASN A 42 20.63 7.54 -10.08
C ASN A 42 19.97 8.80 -10.68
N ASN A 43 19.07 8.69 -11.67
CA ASN A 43 18.37 9.83 -12.30
C ASN A 43 16.84 9.73 -12.27
N PHE A 44 16.27 8.86 -11.44
CA PHE A 44 14.83 8.63 -11.39
C PHE A 44 14.14 9.48 -10.32
N PHE A 45 13.39 10.50 -10.76
CA PHE A 45 12.44 11.25 -9.92
C PHE A 45 11.02 10.70 -10.14
N GLY A 46 10.67 9.63 -9.44
CA GLY A 46 9.34 9.01 -9.51
C GLY A 46 9.28 7.68 -8.78
N GLY A 47 8.09 7.09 -8.64
CA GLY A 47 7.93 5.71 -8.16
C GLY A 47 7.72 4.77 -9.35
N TYR A 48 8.49 3.69 -9.43
CA TYR A 48 8.11 2.54 -10.25
C TYR A 48 6.85 1.94 -9.62
N LEU A 49 5.84 1.59 -10.44
CA LEU A 49 4.62 0.90 -10.02
C LEU A 49 3.59 1.77 -9.27
N LYS A 50 3.35 3.02 -9.70
CA LYS A 50 2.11 3.68 -9.26
C LYS A 50 0.91 2.88 -9.80
N PRO A 51 -0.11 2.60 -8.97
CA PRO A 51 -1.39 2.08 -9.47
C PRO A 51 -1.84 2.97 -10.65
N HIS A 52 -2.15 2.35 -11.80
CA HIS A 52 -2.49 3.09 -13.02
C HIS A 52 -3.65 4.05 -12.78
N ARG A 53 -4.56 3.63 -11.91
CA ARG A 53 -5.92 4.14 -11.79
C ARG A 53 -6.42 3.95 -10.37
N THR A 54 -7.15 4.95 -9.88
CA THR A 54 -7.86 4.94 -8.59
C THR A 54 -9.37 4.93 -8.76
N ASP A 55 -9.86 4.77 -10.00
CA ASP A 55 -11.29 4.72 -10.29
C ASP A 55 -11.87 3.32 -10.15
N ARG A 56 -13.14 3.28 -9.76
CA ARG A 56 -13.92 2.05 -9.64
C ARG A 56 -14.42 1.52 -10.98
N ASP A 57 -14.78 2.44 -11.88
CA ASP A 57 -15.35 2.14 -13.20
C ASP A 57 -15.01 3.24 -14.22
N ASN A 58 -14.32 2.88 -15.31
CA ASN A 58 -14.16 3.69 -16.53
C ASN A 58 -13.77 5.18 -16.34
N GLY A 59 -12.95 5.49 -15.34
CA GLY A 59 -12.36 6.80 -15.13
C GLY A 59 -13.12 7.65 -14.13
N ASN A 60 -14.14 7.09 -13.46
CA ASN A 60 -14.82 7.76 -12.35
C ASN A 60 -13.99 7.66 -11.06
N PRO A 61 -13.33 8.76 -10.62
CA PRO A 61 -12.46 8.71 -9.47
C PRO A 61 -13.25 8.35 -8.21
N LEU A 62 -12.74 7.40 -7.42
CA LEU A 62 -13.22 7.19 -6.07
C LEU A 62 -12.76 8.37 -5.21
N SER A 63 -13.70 9.08 -4.58
CA SER A 63 -13.39 10.17 -3.64
C SER A 63 -12.66 9.69 -2.36
N ASP A 64 -12.50 8.38 -2.21
CA ASP A 64 -11.95 7.67 -1.06
C ASP A 64 -10.86 6.64 -1.43
N ALA A 65 -10.29 6.73 -2.65
CA ALA A 65 -9.24 5.83 -3.09
C ALA A 65 -8.05 5.79 -2.10
N THR A 66 -7.89 4.63 -1.45
CA THR A 66 -6.90 4.43 -0.38
C THR A 66 -6.17 3.12 -0.61
N LEU A 67 -4.84 3.18 -0.65
CA LEU A 67 -3.97 2.01 -0.62
C LEU A 67 -3.49 1.78 0.81
N ASN A 68 -3.88 0.64 1.39
CA ASN A 68 -3.40 0.22 2.71
C ASN A 68 -2.10 -0.57 2.55
N MET A 69 -1.05 -0.14 3.24
CA MET A 69 0.28 -0.75 3.19
C MET A 69 0.70 -1.26 4.57
N LEU A 70 1.37 -2.40 4.58
CA LEU A 70 2.15 -2.86 5.72
C LEU A 70 3.63 -2.71 5.38
N PHE A 71 4.35 -1.88 6.12
CA PHE A 71 5.79 -1.72 5.99
C PHE A 71 6.50 -2.44 7.13
N VAL A 72 7.41 -3.35 6.80
CA VAL A 72 8.11 -4.16 7.81
C VAL A 72 9.60 -3.85 7.78
N PHE A 73 10.10 -3.28 8.87
CA PHE A 73 11.52 -3.09 9.14
C PHE A 73 12.08 -4.38 9.73
N VAL A 74 12.97 -5.04 9.01
CA VAL A 74 13.52 -6.34 9.39
C VAL A 74 14.96 -6.18 9.85
N GLN A 75 15.29 -6.76 11.01
CA GLN A 75 16.66 -6.97 11.48
C GLN A 75 16.98 -8.47 11.49
N PHE A 76 18.21 -8.81 11.13
CA PHE A 76 18.73 -10.17 11.20
C PHE A 76 19.37 -10.43 12.55
N ALA A 77 19.36 -11.71 12.97
CA ALA A 77 19.90 -12.10 14.27
C ALA A 77 21.40 -11.77 14.44
N ASP A 78 22.13 -11.58 13.33
CA ASP A 78 23.55 -11.20 13.30
C ASP A 78 23.80 -9.75 12.88
N ASP A 79 22.78 -8.89 12.87
CA ASP A 79 22.98 -7.46 12.61
C ASP A 79 23.83 -6.83 13.73
N SER A 80 25.03 -6.39 13.37
CA SER A 80 25.98 -5.77 14.30
C SER A 80 26.23 -4.29 14.00
N VAL A 81 25.61 -3.74 12.96
CA VAL A 81 25.82 -2.35 12.55
C VAL A 81 24.86 -1.45 13.32
N GLN A 82 25.42 -0.56 14.14
CA GLN A 82 24.64 0.39 14.91
C GLN A 82 24.56 1.76 14.21
N SER A 83 23.35 2.32 14.15
CA SER A 83 23.09 3.69 13.71
C SER A 83 22.21 4.39 14.74
N ALA A 84 22.30 5.73 14.81
CA ALA A 84 21.44 6.53 15.67
C ALA A 84 19.97 6.48 15.19
N GLU A 85 19.79 6.37 13.88
CA GLU A 85 18.49 6.33 13.21
C GLU A 85 17.84 4.96 13.31
N TRP A 86 18.63 3.88 13.31
CA TRP A 86 18.17 2.50 13.46
C TRP A 86 19.10 1.70 14.40
N PRO A 87 18.81 1.69 15.71
CA PRO A 87 19.62 0.96 16.68
C PRO A 87 19.39 -0.55 16.59
N ILE A 88 20.40 -1.33 16.98
CA ILE A 88 20.28 -2.79 17.14
C ILE A 88 19.20 -3.10 18.19
N ASP A 89 18.45 -4.18 17.97
CA ASP A 89 17.35 -4.65 18.82
C ASP A 89 16.18 -3.66 19.01
N ASN A 90 16.15 -2.58 18.22
CA ASN A 90 15.16 -1.53 18.35
C ASN A 90 14.58 -1.13 16.99
N PRO A 91 13.32 -0.68 16.96
CA PRO A 91 12.74 -0.15 15.73
C PRO A 91 13.49 1.12 15.28
N PRO A 92 13.50 1.43 13.98
CA PRO A 92 14.02 2.70 13.51
C PRO A 92 13.27 3.87 14.15
N THR A 93 14.00 4.92 14.52
CA THR A 93 13.45 6.12 15.19
C THR A 93 12.42 6.87 14.33
N TYR A 94 12.45 6.66 13.01
CA TYR A 94 11.53 7.23 12.03
C TYR A 94 10.39 6.28 11.64
N MET A 95 10.32 5.07 12.19
CA MET A 95 9.33 4.04 11.81
C MET A 95 7.89 4.58 11.86
N ASN A 96 7.51 5.23 12.97
CA ASN A 96 6.15 5.74 13.17
C ASN A 96 5.84 7.02 12.35
N LYS A 97 6.85 7.59 11.67
CA LYS A 97 6.66 8.73 10.76
C LYS A 97 6.48 8.29 9.31
N PHE A 98 6.68 7.00 9.02
CA PHE A 98 6.76 6.52 7.65
C PHE A 98 5.39 6.44 6.98
N LEU A 99 4.35 6.01 7.71
CA LEU A 99 2.98 5.88 7.23
C LEU A 99 2.01 6.46 8.26
N ILE A 100 0.94 7.09 7.77
CA ILE A 100 -0.21 7.47 8.59
C ILE A 100 -1.16 6.28 8.66
N GLU A 101 -1.52 5.87 9.87
CA GLU A 101 -2.37 4.70 10.11
C GLU A 101 -3.78 4.87 9.52
N GLU A 102 -4.38 6.04 9.73
CA GLU A 102 -5.75 6.31 9.32
C GLU A 102 -5.85 7.45 8.31
N ARG A 103 -6.75 7.28 7.34
CA ARG A 103 -7.05 8.30 6.37
C ARG A 103 -7.64 9.53 7.05
N ASN A 104 -7.10 10.70 6.75
CA ASN A 104 -7.74 11.97 7.10
C ASN A 104 -8.51 12.50 5.88
N GLY A 105 -9.84 12.57 5.97
CA GLY A 105 -10.69 13.09 4.88
C GLY A 105 -10.87 14.61 4.90
N SER A 106 -10.49 15.27 5.99
CA SER A 106 -10.84 16.66 6.28
C SER A 106 -9.72 17.63 5.90
N GLY A 107 -10.07 18.91 5.73
CA GLY A 107 -9.11 20.01 5.54
C GLY A 107 -8.52 20.13 4.12
N ASN A 108 -7.55 21.03 4.00
CA ASN A 108 -6.79 21.27 2.76
C ASN A 108 -5.87 20.08 2.48
N PHE A 109 -5.84 19.60 1.23
CA PHE A 109 -4.97 18.51 0.82
C PHE A 109 -3.48 18.80 1.03
N TRP A 110 -3.05 20.07 1.07
CA TRP A 110 -1.67 20.45 1.39
C TRP A 110 -1.29 20.34 2.87
N GLY A 111 -2.24 20.03 3.76
CA GLY A 111 -1.98 19.99 5.21
C GLY A 111 -2.76 18.90 5.95
N ARG A 112 -3.31 17.95 5.21
CA ARG A 112 -4.14 16.86 5.73
C ARG A 112 -3.29 15.72 6.32
N TYR A 113 -2.08 15.53 5.79
CA TYR A 113 -1.01 14.79 6.44
C TYR A 113 0.13 15.76 6.73
N LYS A 114 0.98 15.39 7.68
CA LYS A 114 2.13 16.18 8.12
C LYS A 114 3.32 15.24 8.32
N ASP A 115 4.49 15.82 8.53
CA ASP A 115 5.73 15.12 8.89
C ASP A 115 6.46 14.38 7.75
N SER A 116 6.20 14.75 6.49
CA SER A 116 6.91 14.20 5.32
C SER A 116 6.85 12.67 5.23
N SER A 117 5.73 12.11 5.69
CA SER A 117 5.45 10.67 5.59
C SER A 117 5.22 10.25 4.13
N LEU A 118 5.27 8.94 3.87
CA LEU A 118 4.93 8.40 2.55
C LEU A 118 3.48 8.72 2.18
N SER A 119 2.59 8.72 3.17
CA SER A 119 1.19 9.16 3.04
C SER A 119 1.08 10.60 2.56
N ASP A 120 1.89 11.49 3.12
CA ASP A 120 1.96 12.91 2.74
C ASP A 120 2.44 13.08 1.31
N TYR A 121 3.55 12.40 0.95
CA TYR A 121 4.07 12.38 -0.42
C TYR A 121 3.00 11.99 -1.44
N TYR A 122 2.31 10.85 -1.24
CA TYR A 122 1.30 10.38 -2.18
C TYR A 122 0.07 11.28 -2.25
N GLN A 123 -0.30 11.93 -1.15
CA GLN A 123 -1.36 12.92 -1.13
C GLN A 123 -1.00 14.15 -1.94
N GLU A 124 0.21 14.69 -1.80
CA GLU A 124 0.66 15.87 -2.53
C GLU A 124 0.72 15.60 -4.03
N ILE A 125 1.42 14.53 -4.46
CA ILE A 125 1.58 14.23 -5.89
C ILE A 125 0.26 13.86 -6.58
N SER A 126 -0.73 13.38 -5.81
CA SER A 126 -2.07 13.08 -6.32
C SER A 126 -3.05 14.23 -6.16
N LYS A 127 -2.64 15.37 -5.60
CA LYS A 127 -3.50 16.51 -5.25
C LYS A 127 -4.72 16.09 -4.42
N GLY A 128 -4.51 15.15 -3.50
CA GLY A 128 -5.54 14.61 -2.61
C GLY A 128 -6.49 13.59 -3.23
N ALA A 129 -6.24 13.13 -4.46
CA ALA A 129 -7.06 12.12 -5.14
C ALA A 129 -6.66 10.67 -4.77
N PHE A 130 -5.52 10.48 -4.12
CA PHE A 130 -5.03 9.17 -3.70
C PHE A 130 -4.44 9.25 -2.30
N HIS A 131 -4.84 8.32 -1.45
CA HIS A 131 -4.33 8.19 -0.10
C HIS A 131 -3.52 6.90 0.02
N VAL A 132 -2.39 6.99 0.73
CA VAL A 132 -1.65 5.82 1.19
C VAL A 132 -1.70 5.84 2.71
N THR A 133 -2.15 4.75 3.31
CA THR A 133 -2.28 4.59 4.76
C THR A 133 -1.73 3.25 5.19
N GLY A 134 -1.57 3.06 6.49
CA GLY A 134 -1.31 1.76 7.07
C GLY A 134 -0.24 1.79 8.13
N GLU A 135 0.40 0.65 8.34
CA GLU A 135 1.17 0.40 9.56
C GLU A 135 2.63 0.11 9.25
N ALA A 136 3.49 0.57 10.15
CA ALA A 136 4.88 0.15 10.19
C ALA A 136 5.10 -0.82 11.36
N ARG A 137 5.84 -1.90 11.10
CA ARG A 137 6.20 -2.92 12.09
C ARG A 137 7.71 -3.14 12.07
N HIS A 138 8.25 -3.55 13.21
CA HIS A 138 9.64 -3.98 13.35
C HIS A 138 9.68 -5.44 13.76
N LEU A 139 10.52 -6.21 13.09
CA LEU A 139 10.71 -7.63 13.32
C LEU A 139 12.21 -7.93 13.38
N ILE A 140 12.61 -8.65 14.43
CA ILE A 140 13.92 -9.28 14.50
C ILE A 140 13.72 -10.75 14.15
N THR A 141 14.48 -11.24 13.18
CA THR A 141 14.34 -12.61 12.70
C THR A 141 15.11 -13.61 13.58
N ASN A 142 14.70 -14.87 13.56
CA ASN A 142 15.37 -15.95 14.31
C ASN A 142 16.67 -16.44 13.64
N HIS A 143 16.96 -15.99 12.43
CA HIS A 143 18.07 -16.47 11.61
C HIS A 143 18.88 -15.31 11.06
N ASN A 144 20.13 -15.58 10.73
CA ASN A 144 21.04 -14.63 10.12
C ASN A 144 20.65 -14.32 8.67
N TRP A 145 21.18 -13.23 8.11
CA TRP A 145 21.00 -12.89 6.68
C TRP A 145 21.30 -14.06 5.74
N SER A 146 22.36 -14.81 6.03
CA SER A 146 22.83 -15.94 5.22
C SER A 146 21.81 -17.08 5.13
N HIS A 147 20.94 -17.26 6.13
CA HIS A 147 19.89 -18.27 6.07
C HIS A 147 18.92 -17.95 4.92
N TYR A 148 18.41 -16.72 4.88
CA TYR A 148 17.45 -16.27 3.88
C TYR A 148 18.07 -16.16 2.48
N ALA A 149 19.32 -15.72 2.38
CA ALA A 149 20.03 -15.62 1.11
C ALA A 149 20.23 -16.98 0.41
N ASN A 150 20.30 -18.07 1.18
CA ASN A 150 20.53 -19.42 0.67
C ASN A 150 19.23 -20.24 0.47
N MET A 151 18.06 -19.67 0.77
CA MET A 151 16.79 -20.33 0.48
C MET A 151 16.59 -20.39 -1.03
N THR A 152 16.44 -21.60 -1.56
CA THR A 152 16.01 -21.84 -2.94
C THR A 152 14.50 -22.02 -2.95
N TYR A 153 13.80 -21.24 -3.77
CA TYR A 153 12.35 -21.28 -3.95
C TYR A 153 11.97 -22.22 -5.09
#